data_AF-A0A5C6A327-F1
#
_entry.id   AF-A0A5C6A327-F1
#
_cell.length_a   1.000
_cell.length_b   1.000
_cell.length_c   1.000
_cell.angle_alpha   90.00
_cell.angle_beta   90.00
_cell.angle_gamma   90.00
#
_symmetry.space_group_name_H-M   'P 1'
#
loop_
_entity.id
_entity.type
_entity.pdbx_description
1 polymer ?
#
loop_
_entity_poly.entity_id
_entity_poly.type
_entity_poly.pdbx_seq_one_letter_code
_entity_poly.pdbx_strand_id
1 'polypeptide(L)'
;MTVRSLSCPQCKTSINIPAAMQTARCPACGKVFATSAGGSNPTPSGSHSDALKQANDSQENQAGGKSSDPIMIYASVGGALLLLMIAGVAGVLLFAPTRSPVETESTAEATQPVLREPTEEELASLTIVKIPEDRRRRIYDEMRATAKITTEKPLMLPDGRVRTSVEGMLEDTSEYSIKQLAALHDVSEQDVRDIVTEGDLKNWDPSGRSRAYRNGKRIDGTPSP
;
A
#
# COMPACT_ATOMS: atom_id res chain seq x y z
N MET A 1 -38.21 7.07 4.03
CA MET A 1 -37.26 5.93 3.94
C MET A 1 -37.74 4.83 4.86
N THR A 2 -38.03 3.63 4.35
CA THR A 2 -38.54 2.51 5.16
C THR A 2 -37.37 1.74 5.80
N VAL A 3 -37.39 1.64 7.12
CA VAL A 3 -36.41 0.89 7.92
C VAL A 3 -37.07 -0.40 8.38
N ARG A 4 -36.39 -1.55 8.19
CA ARG A 4 -36.85 -2.86 8.66
C ARG A 4 -35.90 -3.39 9.73
N SER A 5 -36.47 -4.03 10.76
CA SER A 5 -35.69 -4.72 11.78
C SER A 5 -35.54 -6.19 11.42
N LEU A 6 -34.30 -6.70 11.41
CA LEU A 6 -33.98 -8.10 11.14
C LEU A 6 -33.07 -8.65 12.23
N SER A 7 -33.25 -9.91 12.61
CA SER A 7 -32.39 -10.57 13.59
C SER A 7 -31.22 -11.26 12.91
N CYS A 8 -30.01 -11.07 13.45
CA CYS A 8 -28.84 -11.78 12.96
C CYS A 8 -29.00 -13.30 13.17
N PRO A 9 -28.77 -14.13 12.13
CA PRO A 9 -28.93 -15.59 12.24
C PRO A 9 -27.91 -16.25 13.19
N GLN A 10 -26.83 -15.56 13.55
CA GLN A 10 -25.74 -16.11 14.36
C GLN A 10 -25.84 -15.74 15.84
N CYS A 11 -26.02 -14.46 16.15
CA CYS A 11 -26.05 -13.95 17.53
C CYS A 11 -27.44 -13.48 17.98
N LYS A 12 -28.47 -13.63 17.14
CA LYS A 12 -29.86 -13.23 17.40
C LYS A 12 -30.07 -11.75 17.76
N THR A 13 -29.06 -10.91 17.55
CA THR A 13 -29.15 -9.47 17.79
C THR A 13 -29.98 -8.83 16.67
N SER A 14 -30.99 -8.03 17.05
CA SER A 14 -31.84 -7.29 16.12
C SER A 14 -31.12 -6.05 15.58
N ILE A 15 -31.21 -5.82 14.28
CA ILE A 15 -30.53 -4.72 13.58
C ILE A 15 -31.53 -4.04 12.65
N ASN A 16 -31.51 -2.71 12.62
CA ASN A 16 -32.34 -1.89 11.76
C ASN A 16 -31.58 -1.55 10.47
N ILE A 17 -32.08 -2.00 9.34
CA ILE A 17 -31.42 -1.88 8.04
C ILE A 17 -32.39 -1.22 7.05
N PRO A 18 -31.93 -0.34 6.14
CA PRO A 18 -32.75 0.20 5.07
C PRO A 18 -33.38 -0.92 4.21
N ALA A 19 -34.65 -0.78 3.85
CA ALA A 19 -35.39 -1.81 3.12
C ALA A 19 -34.73 -2.23 1.78
N ALA A 20 -33.95 -1.33 1.15
CA ALA A 20 -33.31 -1.53 -0.14
C ALA A 20 -31.99 -2.32 -0.10
N MET A 21 -31.44 -2.64 1.09
CA MET A 21 -30.18 -3.40 1.17
C MET A 21 -30.44 -4.89 0.99
N GLN A 22 -29.58 -5.56 0.20
CA GLN A 22 -29.62 -7.00 -0.08
C GLN A 22 -28.69 -7.80 0.85
N THR A 23 -27.69 -7.16 1.44
CA THR A 23 -26.75 -7.75 2.40
C THR A 23 -26.58 -6.82 3.58
N ALA A 24 -26.40 -7.38 4.78
CA ALA A 24 -26.13 -6.62 5.99
C ALA A 24 -25.08 -7.30 6.86
N ARG A 25 -24.28 -6.48 7.52
CA ARG A 25 -23.26 -6.92 8.48
C ARG A 25 -23.77 -6.74 9.90
N CYS A 26 -23.66 -7.78 10.72
CA CYS A 26 -24.00 -7.69 12.14
C CYS A 26 -22.94 -6.90 12.92
N PRO A 27 -23.30 -5.86 13.70
CA PRO A 27 -22.34 -5.12 14.51
C PRO A 27 -21.85 -5.91 15.74
N ALA A 28 -22.63 -6.88 16.22
CA ALA A 28 -22.28 -7.66 17.42
C ALA A 28 -21.30 -8.80 17.13
N CYS A 29 -21.43 -9.48 15.98
CA CYS A 29 -20.59 -10.63 15.64
C CYS A 29 -19.82 -10.49 14.31
N GLY A 30 -20.00 -9.37 13.60
CA GLY A 30 -19.27 -9.07 12.36
C GLY A 30 -19.68 -9.87 11.12
N LYS A 31 -20.60 -10.84 11.23
CA LYS A 31 -21.04 -11.70 10.12
C LYS A 31 -21.92 -10.95 9.13
N VAL A 32 -21.70 -11.19 7.84
CA VAL A 32 -22.50 -10.66 6.73
C VAL A 32 -23.54 -11.70 6.32
N PHE A 33 -24.80 -11.30 6.17
CA PHE A 33 -25.90 -12.17 5.77
C PHE A 33 -26.83 -11.47 4.77
N ALA A 34 -27.53 -12.26 3.95
CA ALA A 34 -28.48 -11.74 2.97
C ALA A 34 -29.76 -11.25 3.68
N THR A 35 -30.20 -10.05 3.34
CA THR A 35 -31.43 -9.44 3.85
C THR A 35 -32.50 -9.58 2.78
N SER A 36 -33.08 -10.78 2.67
CA SER A 36 -34.06 -11.14 1.62
C SER A 36 -35.07 -10.00 1.41
N ALA A 37 -34.95 -9.32 0.29
CA ALA A 37 -35.95 -8.37 -0.20
C ALA A 37 -36.83 -9.14 -1.17
N GLY A 38 -37.95 -9.66 -0.68
CA GLY A 38 -38.89 -10.49 -1.45
C GLY A 38 -39.53 -11.54 -0.55
N GLY A 39 -40.83 -11.43 -0.30
CA GLY A 39 -41.58 -12.30 0.60
C GLY A 39 -41.79 -13.73 0.10
N SER A 40 -42.18 -14.60 1.05
CA SER A 40 -42.68 -16.00 0.94
C SER A 40 -41.74 -17.01 0.27
N ASN A 41 -41.43 -18.21 0.78
CA ASN A 41 -42.08 -19.12 1.73
C ASN A 41 -41.01 -20.05 2.34
N PRO A 42 -41.27 -20.72 3.48
CA PRO A 42 -40.38 -21.75 4.02
C PRO A 42 -40.63 -23.10 3.32
N THR A 43 -39.58 -23.77 2.88
CA THR A 43 -39.63 -25.21 2.56
C THR A 43 -38.50 -25.93 3.31
N PRO A 44 -38.80 -26.94 4.13
CA PRO A 44 -37.82 -27.73 4.87
C PRO A 44 -37.33 -28.94 4.06
N SER A 45 -36.14 -29.44 4.42
CA SER A 45 -35.46 -30.70 4.04
C SER A 45 -34.11 -30.40 3.36
N GLY A 46 -33.00 -31.00 3.74
CA GLY A 46 -32.82 -32.21 4.54
C GLY A 46 -31.45 -32.29 5.20
N SER A 47 -31.37 -33.35 6.00
CA SER A 47 -30.28 -33.83 6.82
C SER A 47 -28.89 -33.71 6.19
N HIS A 48 -27.92 -33.26 6.98
CA HIS A 48 -26.79 -34.11 7.32
C HIS A 48 -26.36 -33.79 8.76
N SER A 49 -26.82 -34.66 9.65
CA SER A 49 -26.25 -34.93 10.96
C SER A 49 -24.83 -35.45 10.78
N ASP A 50 -23.84 -34.76 11.34
CA ASP A 50 -22.69 -35.42 11.94
C ASP A 50 -22.35 -34.69 13.23
N ALA A 51 -22.86 -35.29 14.30
CA ALA A 51 -22.53 -35.00 15.68
C ALA A 51 -21.23 -35.75 16.02
N LEU A 52 -20.24 -35.02 16.51
CA LEU A 52 -19.13 -35.43 17.38
C LEU A 52 -18.39 -34.11 17.65
N LYS A 53 -18.16 -33.62 18.87
CA LYS A 53 -17.96 -34.29 20.14
C LYS A 53 -18.10 -33.24 21.25
N GLN A 54 -18.81 -33.62 22.29
CA GLN A 54 -19.04 -32.88 23.54
C GLN A 54 -17.83 -33.00 24.48
N ALA A 55 -17.84 -32.19 25.54
CA ALA A 55 -16.87 -31.98 26.63
C ALA A 55 -15.86 -30.84 26.33
N ASN A 56 -15.72 -29.79 27.14
CA ASN A 56 -15.75 -29.81 28.60
C ASN A 56 -16.32 -28.51 29.20
N ASP A 57 -17.04 -28.71 30.28
CA ASP A 57 -17.63 -27.73 31.17
C ASP A 57 -16.55 -27.01 32.02
N SER A 58 -16.92 -25.84 32.55
CA SER A 58 -16.39 -25.20 33.77
C SER A 58 -14.92 -24.74 33.80
N GLN A 59 -14.67 -23.43 33.91
CA GLN A 59 -14.48 -22.82 35.23
C GLN A 59 -14.40 -21.28 35.18
N GLU A 60 -15.13 -20.71 36.12
CA GLU A 60 -15.23 -19.34 36.54
C GLU A 60 -14.02 -18.94 37.42
N ASN A 61 -13.79 -17.63 37.51
CA ASN A 61 -13.14 -16.88 38.60
C ASN A 61 -11.62 -16.60 38.60
N GLN A 62 -11.37 -15.29 38.45
CA GLN A 62 -10.59 -14.41 39.34
C GLN A 62 -9.09 -14.63 39.53
N ALA A 63 -8.32 -13.69 38.97
CA ALA A 63 -7.31 -12.91 39.69
C ALA A 63 -7.15 -11.61 38.88
N GLY A 64 -7.38 -10.41 39.40
CA GLY A 64 -6.81 -9.87 40.63
C GLY A 64 -6.17 -8.55 40.19
N GLY A 65 -6.89 -7.45 40.39
CA GLY A 65 -6.44 -6.13 40.00
C GLY A 65 -5.13 -5.75 40.70
N LYS A 66 -4.20 -5.20 39.92
CA LYS A 66 -3.11 -4.38 40.46
C LYS A 66 -3.00 -3.15 39.58
N SER A 67 -3.45 -2.03 40.14
CA SER A 67 -3.35 -0.69 39.56
C SER A 67 -1.91 -0.43 39.12
N SER A 68 -1.71 -0.30 37.81
CA SER A 68 -0.42 0.08 37.23
C SER A 68 -0.22 1.57 37.42
N ASP A 69 0.62 1.94 38.38
CA ASP A 69 1.13 3.30 38.55
C ASP A 69 1.85 3.75 37.26
N PRO A 70 1.46 4.88 36.64
CA PRO A 70 2.04 5.34 35.37
C PRO A 70 3.49 5.81 35.49
N ILE A 71 4.05 5.91 36.69
CA ILE A 71 5.40 6.44 36.96
C ILE A 71 6.50 5.40 36.65
N MET A 72 6.20 4.09 36.70
CA MET A 72 7.18 3.04 36.37
C MET A 72 7.38 2.79 34.87
N ILE A 73 6.43 3.21 34.02
CA ILE A 73 6.52 3.01 32.56
C ILE A 73 7.47 4.03 31.92
N TYR A 74 7.54 5.26 32.46
CA TYR A 74 8.43 6.30 31.92
C TYR A 74 9.91 5.99 32.14
N ALA A 75 10.27 5.31 33.24
CA ALA A 75 11.66 4.95 33.53
C ALA A 75 12.20 3.86 32.58
N SER A 76 11.37 2.89 32.17
CA SER A 76 11.81 1.82 31.26
C SER A 76 11.94 2.27 29.81
N VAL A 77 11.07 3.18 29.35
CA VAL A 77 11.13 3.70 27.96
C VAL A 77 12.29 4.70 27.80
N GLY A 78 12.53 5.56 28.81
CA GLY A 78 13.65 6.51 28.78
C GLY A 78 15.03 5.83 28.79
N GLY A 79 15.19 4.76 29.57
CA GLY A 79 16.45 4.01 29.63
C GLY A 79 16.79 3.27 28.33
N ALA A 80 15.79 2.69 27.65
CA ALA A 80 15.99 1.98 26.39
C ALA A 80 16.41 2.91 25.24
N LEU A 81 15.85 4.13 25.19
CA LEU A 81 16.19 5.13 24.18
C LEU A 81 17.60 5.71 24.37
N LEU A 82 18.05 5.89 25.61
CA LEU A 82 19.41 6.36 25.91
C LEU A 82 20.47 5.31 25.53
N LEU A 83 20.21 4.02 25.80
CA LEU A 83 21.12 2.93 25.43
C LEU A 83 21.23 2.74 23.91
N LEU A 84 20.13 2.90 23.16
CA LEU A 84 20.16 2.86 21.70
C LEU A 84 20.96 4.02 21.09
N MET A 85 20.88 5.22 21.67
CA MET A 85 21.69 6.36 21.24
C MET A 85 23.19 6.15 21.49
N ILE A 86 23.56 5.63 22.66
CA ILE A 86 24.98 5.37 22.99
C ILE A 86 25.55 4.23 22.12
N ALA A 87 24.77 3.16 21.88
CA ALA A 87 25.18 2.08 20.99
C ALA A 87 25.30 2.54 19.52
N GLY A 88 24.43 3.45 19.07
CA GLY A 88 24.50 4.05 17.74
C GLY A 88 25.77 4.89 17.54
N VAL A 89 26.14 5.72 18.53
CA VAL A 89 27.35 6.56 18.45
C VAL A 89 28.63 5.71 18.54
N ALA A 90 28.66 4.68 19.40
CA ALA A 90 29.79 3.76 19.49
C ALA A 90 29.95 2.90 18.21
N GLY A 91 28.84 2.51 17.58
CA GLY A 91 28.85 1.80 16.29
C GLY A 91 29.45 2.65 15.17
N VAL A 92 29.12 3.94 15.10
CA VAL A 92 29.67 4.84 14.06
C VAL A 92 31.17 5.13 14.27
N LEU A 93 31.65 5.17 15.51
CA LEU A 93 33.07 5.43 15.81
C LEU A 93 33.96 4.18 15.67
N LEU A 94 33.43 2.97 15.91
CA LEU A 94 34.19 1.72 15.76
C LEU A 94 34.11 1.10 14.35
N PHE A 95 33.11 1.46 13.54
CA PHE A 95 32.98 1.03 12.14
C PHE A 95 33.31 2.14 11.13
N ALA A 96 34.05 3.17 11.54
CA ALA A 96 34.65 4.11 10.60
C ALA A 96 35.64 3.33 9.71
N PRO A 97 35.39 3.17 8.40
CA PRO A 97 36.29 2.43 7.53
C PRO A 97 37.58 3.23 7.36
N THR A 98 38.68 2.68 7.88
CA THR A 98 40.04 3.09 7.51
C THR A 98 40.20 2.86 6.01
N ARG A 99 40.14 3.93 5.21
CA ARG A 99 40.46 3.90 3.78
C ARG A 99 41.98 3.70 3.63
N SER A 100 42.41 2.48 3.41
CA SER A 100 43.67 2.21 2.71
C SER A 100 43.46 2.49 1.22
N PRO A 101 44.42 3.13 0.52
CA PRO A 101 44.34 3.30 -0.92
C PRO A 101 44.66 1.95 -1.56
N VAL A 102 43.62 1.22 -1.97
CA VAL A 102 43.79 0.07 -2.87
C VAL A 102 43.66 0.62 -4.28
N GLU A 103 44.83 0.89 -4.85
CA GLU A 103 45.05 0.94 -6.29
C GLU A 103 44.81 -0.48 -6.82
N THR A 104 43.63 -0.71 -7.40
CA THR A 104 43.37 -1.88 -8.23
C THR A 104 42.38 -1.47 -9.29
N GLU A 105 42.87 -1.53 -10.53
CA GLU A 105 42.11 -1.46 -11.76
C GLU A 105 40.79 -2.25 -11.64
N SER A 106 39.69 -1.54 -11.72
CA SER A 106 38.40 -2.13 -12.09
C SER A 106 37.67 -1.11 -12.90
N THR A 107 37.84 -1.22 -14.22
CA THR A 107 36.95 -0.68 -15.25
C THR A 107 35.56 -1.27 -15.04
N ALA A 108 34.83 -0.69 -14.08
CA ALA A 108 33.39 -0.75 -13.99
C ALA A 108 32.96 0.70 -13.94
N GLU A 109 32.75 1.25 -15.13
CA GLU A 109 32.17 2.55 -15.38
C GLU A 109 30.87 2.65 -14.58
N ALA A 110 30.96 3.29 -13.40
CA ALA A 110 29.81 3.76 -12.69
C ALA A 110 29.19 4.86 -13.56
N THR A 111 28.32 4.45 -14.49
CA THR A 111 27.45 5.34 -15.24
C THR A 111 26.63 6.10 -14.22
N GLN A 112 27.11 7.28 -13.83
CA GLN A 112 26.31 8.29 -13.16
C GLN A 112 25.03 8.48 -13.99
N PRO A 113 23.86 8.73 -13.37
CA PRO A 113 22.69 9.10 -14.15
C PRO A 113 23.08 10.35 -14.94
N VAL A 114 23.33 10.18 -16.23
CA VAL A 114 23.52 11.30 -17.15
C VAL A 114 22.18 12.01 -17.14
N LEU A 115 22.14 13.14 -16.42
CA LEU A 115 21.05 14.10 -16.46
C LEU A 115 21.04 14.62 -17.90
N ARG A 116 20.32 13.91 -18.78
CA ARG A 116 20.05 14.41 -20.13
C ARG A 116 19.08 15.56 -19.93
N GLU A 117 19.59 16.78 -20.01
CA GLU A 117 18.73 17.94 -20.14
C GLU A 117 17.83 17.71 -21.37
N PRO A 118 16.50 17.77 -21.21
CA PRO A 118 15.59 17.56 -22.33
C PRO A 118 15.90 18.59 -23.42
N THR A 119 15.90 18.17 -24.68
CA THR A 119 16.11 19.12 -25.78
C THR A 119 14.93 20.11 -25.84
N GLU A 120 15.16 21.33 -26.33
CA GLU A 120 14.08 22.32 -26.47
C GLU A 120 12.91 21.79 -27.33
N GLU A 121 13.21 20.90 -28.28
CA GLU A 121 12.24 20.20 -29.12
C GLU A 121 11.37 19.21 -28.31
N GLU A 122 11.97 18.46 -27.38
CA GLU A 122 11.25 17.53 -26.49
C GLU A 122 10.30 18.30 -25.55
N LEU A 123 10.75 19.45 -25.02
CA LEU A 123 9.92 20.36 -24.21
C LEU A 123 8.79 21.01 -25.01
N ALA A 124 9.04 21.40 -26.26
CA ALA A 124 8.02 22.02 -27.13
C ALA A 124 6.93 21.03 -27.57
N SER A 125 7.21 19.72 -27.55
CA SER A 125 6.25 18.66 -27.89
C SER A 125 5.28 18.30 -26.76
N LEU A 126 5.53 18.82 -25.54
CA LEU A 126 4.72 18.49 -24.37
C LEU A 126 3.30 19.05 -24.48
N THR A 127 2.33 18.18 -24.27
CA THR A 127 0.94 18.59 -24.05
C THR A 127 0.81 19.12 -22.63
N ILE A 128 0.95 20.43 -22.46
CA ILE A 128 0.80 21.07 -21.15
C ILE A 128 -0.70 21.11 -20.81
N VAL A 129 -1.07 20.38 -19.78
CA VAL A 129 -2.44 20.35 -19.25
C VAL A 129 -2.85 21.73 -18.76
N LYS A 130 -4.10 22.14 -19.04
CA LYS A 130 -4.68 23.45 -18.71
C LYS A 130 -5.01 23.62 -17.21
N ILE A 131 -4.07 23.31 -16.33
CA ILE A 131 -4.14 23.59 -14.89
C ILE A 131 -2.85 24.27 -14.43
N PRO A 132 -2.83 25.01 -13.32
CA PRO A 132 -1.62 25.66 -12.80
C PRO A 132 -0.46 24.68 -12.53
N GLU A 133 0.80 25.13 -12.72
CA GLU A 133 1.98 24.25 -12.58
C GLU A 133 2.15 23.70 -11.16
N ASP A 134 1.83 24.48 -10.13
CA ASP A 134 1.84 24.01 -8.74
C ASP A 134 0.90 22.80 -8.53
N ARG A 135 -0.24 22.81 -9.23
CA ARG A 135 -1.18 21.68 -9.22
C ARG A 135 -0.65 20.49 -10.01
N ARG A 136 -0.05 20.73 -11.19
CA ARG A 136 0.60 19.66 -11.99
C ARG A 136 1.71 18.98 -11.19
N ARG A 137 2.57 19.76 -10.53
CA ARG A 137 3.64 19.24 -9.68
C ARG A 137 3.11 18.42 -8.51
N ARG A 138 1.99 18.83 -7.90
CA ARG A 138 1.37 18.03 -6.84
C ARG A 138 0.87 16.67 -7.34
N ILE A 139 0.17 16.65 -8.48
CA ILE A 139 -0.30 15.40 -9.13
C ILE A 139 0.90 14.50 -9.47
N TYR A 140 1.97 15.10 -9.99
CA TYR A 140 3.23 14.41 -10.23
C TYR A 140 3.80 13.77 -8.96
N ASP A 141 3.94 14.55 -7.88
CA ASP A 141 4.51 14.06 -6.62
C ASP A 141 3.67 12.91 -6.02
N GLU A 142 2.35 13.00 -6.10
CA GLU A 142 1.41 11.95 -5.66
C GLU A 142 1.56 10.66 -6.50
N MET A 143 1.63 10.79 -7.83
CA MET A 143 1.92 9.66 -8.72
C MET A 143 3.30 9.07 -8.46
N ARG A 144 4.31 9.92 -8.26
CA ARG A 144 5.69 9.56 -8.00
C ARG A 144 5.83 8.76 -6.71
N ALA A 145 5.15 9.18 -5.65
CA ALA A 145 5.10 8.47 -4.38
C ALA A 145 4.54 7.05 -4.55
N THR A 146 3.50 6.90 -5.37
CA THR A 146 2.91 5.60 -5.70
C THR A 146 3.87 4.73 -6.51
N ALA A 147 4.46 5.28 -7.57
CA ALA A 147 5.41 4.57 -8.42
C ALA A 147 6.61 4.03 -7.63
N LYS A 148 7.14 4.80 -6.66
CA LYS A 148 8.25 4.38 -5.78
C LYS A 148 7.97 3.12 -4.97
N ILE A 149 6.71 2.77 -4.73
CA ILE A 149 6.33 1.58 -3.96
C ILE A 149 5.76 0.46 -4.83
N THR A 150 5.19 0.78 -5.99
CA THR A 150 4.54 -0.21 -6.86
C THR A 150 5.43 -0.67 -8.01
N THR A 151 5.89 0.27 -8.83
CA THR A 151 6.52 -0.06 -10.11
C THR A 151 8.03 0.01 -10.02
N GLU A 152 8.60 0.94 -9.25
CA GLU A 152 10.03 1.22 -9.23
C GLU A 152 10.82 0.45 -8.17
N LYS A 153 10.23 -0.48 -7.45
CA LYS A 153 11.04 -1.35 -6.60
C LYS A 153 11.22 -2.69 -7.30
N PRO A 154 12.46 -3.17 -7.48
CA PRO A 154 12.65 -4.50 -8.02
C PRO A 154 12.01 -5.50 -7.07
N LEU A 155 11.18 -6.38 -7.63
CA LEU A 155 10.62 -7.50 -6.89
C LEU A 155 11.73 -8.53 -6.65
N MET A 156 12.01 -8.78 -5.37
CA MET A 156 12.93 -9.83 -4.93
C MET A 156 12.20 -11.19 -4.93
N LEU A 157 11.61 -11.54 -6.08
CA LEU A 157 10.94 -12.82 -6.30
C LEU A 157 11.64 -13.55 -7.46
N PRO A 158 11.88 -14.86 -7.33
CA PRO A 158 12.37 -15.63 -8.47
C PRO A 158 11.34 -15.58 -9.60
N ASP A 159 11.82 -15.70 -10.83
CA ASP A 159 10.95 -15.73 -11.99
C ASP A 159 9.96 -16.90 -11.91
N GLY A 160 8.71 -16.65 -12.31
CA GLY A 160 7.64 -17.62 -12.25
C GLY A 160 6.27 -16.98 -12.06
N ARG A 161 5.24 -17.83 -11.99
CA ARG A 161 3.83 -17.40 -11.94
C ARG A 161 3.52 -16.43 -10.80
N VAL A 162 4.12 -16.65 -9.63
CA VAL A 162 3.92 -15.79 -8.46
C VAL A 162 4.47 -14.39 -8.72
N ARG A 163 5.68 -14.28 -9.28
CA ARG A 163 6.27 -12.99 -9.64
C ARG A 163 5.40 -12.26 -10.65
N THR A 164 5.01 -12.92 -11.74
CA THR A 164 4.15 -12.32 -12.76
C THR A 164 2.80 -11.85 -12.19
N SER A 165 2.21 -12.63 -11.29
CA SER A 165 0.95 -12.24 -10.64
C SER A 165 1.11 -11.01 -9.75
N VAL A 166 2.22 -10.89 -9.01
CA VAL A 166 2.50 -9.71 -8.19
C VAL A 166 2.81 -8.50 -9.07
N GLU A 167 3.57 -8.68 -10.16
CA GLU A 167 3.84 -7.61 -11.12
C GLU A 167 2.55 -7.05 -11.73
N GLY A 168 1.62 -7.93 -12.14
CA GLY A 168 0.31 -7.54 -12.64
C GLY A 168 -0.51 -6.79 -11.58
N MET A 169 -0.54 -7.29 -10.34
CA MET A 169 -1.23 -6.59 -9.24
C MET A 169 -0.67 -5.19 -8.98
N LEU A 170 0.67 -5.02 -9.06
CA LEU A 170 1.31 -3.71 -8.88
C LEU A 170 1.05 -2.77 -10.05
N GLU A 171 0.92 -3.31 -11.26
CA GLU A 171 0.50 -2.56 -12.46
C GLU A 171 -0.95 -2.10 -12.33
N ASP A 172 -1.87 -3.00 -11.98
CA ASP A 172 -3.29 -2.68 -11.73
C ASP A 172 -3.44 -1.61 -10.64
N THR A 173 -2.63 -1.70 -9.59
CA THR A 173 -2.60 -0.70 -8.51
C THR A 173 -2.17 0.67 -9.04
N SER A 174 -1.16 0.71 -9.92
CA SER A 174 -0.71 1.95 -10.56
C SER A 174 -1.74 2.51 -11.53
N GLU A 175 -2.49 1.68 -12.25
CA GLU A 175 -3.58 2.15 -13.12
C GLU A 175 -4.74 2.72 -12.30
N TYR A 176 -5.08 2.04 -11.20
CA TYR A 176 -6.12 2.51 -10.31
C TYR A 176 -5.74 3.84 -9.64
N SER A 177 -4.47 4.05 -9.28
CA SER A 177 -4.02 5.34 -8.74
C SER A 177 -4.16 6.48 -9.75
N ILE A 178 -3.89 6.23 -11.04
CA ILE A 178 -4.13 7.22 -12.11
C ILE A 178 -5.60 7.61 -12.15
N LYS A 179 -6.51 6.62 -12.11
CA LYS A 179 -7.97 6.86 -12.11
C LYS A 179 -8.42 7.65 -10.89
N GLN A 180 -7.90 7.32 -9.71
CA GLN A 180 -8.21 8.04 -8.48
C GLN A 180 -7.73 9.49 -8.53
N LEU A 181 -6.51 9.73 -9.02
CA LEU A 181 -5.97 11.09 -9.14
C LEU A 181 -6.70 11.92 -10.19
N ALA A 182 -7.06 11.30 -11.32
CA ALA A 182 -7.89 11.94 -12.34
C ALA A 182 -9.22 12.41 -11.74
N ALA A 183 -9.91 11.54 -11.00
CA ALA A 183 -11.17 11.87 -10.33
C ALA A 183 -10.99 12.92 -9.20
N LEU A 184 -9.92 12.83 -8.41
CA LEU A 184 -9.66 13.76 -7.30
C LEU A 184 -9.33 15.17 -7.79
N HIS A 185 -8.60 15.27 -8.90
CA HIS A 185 -8.13 16.53 -9.44
C HIS A 185 -9.01 17.07 -10.58
N ASP A 186 -10.10 16.41 -10.92
CA ASP A 186 -11.01 16.80 -12.02
C ASP A 186 -10.25 17.00 -13.35
N VAL A 187 -9.39 16.03 -13.67
CA VAL A 187 -8.60 15.96 -14.91
C VAL A 187 -8.79 14.61 -15.57
N SER A 188 -8.49 14.49 -16.86
CA SER A 188 -8.57 13.18 -17.52
C SER A 188 -7.43 12.26 -17.09
N GLU A 189 -7.60 10.94 -17.25
CA GLU A 189 -6.50 9.98 -17.03
C GLU A 189 -5.31 10.28 -17.94
N GLN A 190 -5.57 10.78 -19.16
CA GLN A 190 -4.51 11.17 -20.09
C GLN A 190 -3.75 12.39 -19.58
N ASP A 191 -4.44 13.40 -19.05
CA ASP A 191 -3.81 14.57 -18.45
C ASP A 191 -2.87 14.18 -17.30
N VAL A 192 -3.26 13.21 -16.46
CA VAL A 192 -2.37 12.69 -15.40
C VAL A 192 -1.10 12.08 -16.01
N ARG A 193 -1.22 11.32 -17.10
CA ARG A 193 -0.06 10.73 -17.80
C ARG A 193 0.81 11.82 -18.43
N ASP A 194 0.22 12.84 -19.02
CA ASP A 194 0.93 13.97 -19.63
C ASP A 194 1.64 14.84 -18.56
N ILE A 195 1.05 14.97 -17.37
CA ILE A 195 1.70 15.61 -16.21
C ILE A 195 2.89 14.79 -15.73
N VAL A 196 2.78 13.45 -15.73
CA VAL A 196 3.92 12.58 -15.37
C VAL A 196 5.05 12.74 -16.37
N THR A 197 4.77 12.73 -17.67
CA THR A 197 5.81 12.93 -18.71
C THR A 197 6.41 14.34 -18.66
N GLU A 198 5.60 15.38 -18.43
CA GLU A 198 6.08 16.75 -18.20
C GLU A 198 7.03 16.80 -17.01
N GLY A 199 6.63 16.23 -15.86
CA GLY A 199 7.45 16.26 -14.65
C GLY A 199 8.74 15.46 -14.78
N ASP A 200 8.73 14.39 -15.57
CA ASP A 200 9.93 13.61 -15.87
C ASP A 200 10.91 14.35 -16.76
N LEU A 201 10.41 14.98 -17.82
CA LEU A 201 11.24 15.81 -18.71
C LEU A 201 11.80 17.02 -17.96
N LYS A 202 10.97 17.69 -17.16
CA LYS A 202 11.38 18.82 -16.32
C LYS A 202 12.18 18.43 -15.08
N ASN A 203 12.40 17.13 -14.85
CA ASN A 203 13.11 16.60 -13.70
C ASN A 203 12.60 17.17 -12.35
N TRP A 204 11.27 17.17 -12.16
CA TRP A 204 10.65 17.69 -10.93
C TRP A 204 11.05 16.90 -9.68
N ASP A 205 11.35 15.61 -9.83
CA ASP A 205 11.96 14.77 -8.80
C ASP A 205 13.36 14.30 -9.24
N PRO A 206 14.45 14.81 -8.63
CA PRO A 206 15.81 14.43 -8.98
C PRO A 206 16.21 13.05 -8.44
N SER A 207 15.36 12.39 -7.64
CA SER A 207 15.67 11.05 -7.15
C SER A 207 15.74 10.07 -8.32
N GLY A 208 16.85 9.33 -8.39
CA GLY A 208 17.08 8.37 -9.45
C GLY A 208 15.94 7.36 -9.54
N ARG A 209 15.42 7.17 -10.75
CA ARG A 209 14.50 6.07 -11.03
C ARG A 209 15.25 4.76 -10.84
N SER A 210 14.58 3.77 -10.27
CA SER A 210 15.19 2.45 -10.17
C SER A 210 15.53 1.93 -11.57
N ARG A 211 16.71 1.34 -11.71
CA ARG A 211 17.08 0.60 -12.91
C ARG A 211 16.47 -0.80 -12.93
N ALA A 212 15.37 -1.01 -12.22
CA ALA A 212 14.74 -2.32 -12.13
C ALA A 212 14.15 -2.71 -13.48
N TYR A 213 14.25 -4.00 -13.80
CA TYR A 213 13.72 -4.57 -15.03
C TYR A 213 12.43 -5.31 -14.73
N ARG A 214 11.42 -5.12 -15.59
CA ARG A 214 10.18 -5.88 -15.63
C ARG A 214 10.02 -6.43 -17.05
N ASN A 215 9.84 -7.74 -17.20
CA ASN A 215 9.72 -8.41 -18.51
C ASN A 215 10.88 -8.08 -19.48
N GLY A 216 12.11 -8.00 -18.97
CA GLY A 216 13.30 -7.66 -19.78
C GLY A 216 13.37 -6.21 -20.26
N LYS A 217 12.42 -5.34 -19.88
CA LYS A 217 12.44 -3.90 -20.14
C LYS A 217 12.72 -3.14 -18.85
N ARG A 218 13.45 -2.02 -18.93
CA ARG A 218 13.63 -1.16 -17.76
C ARG A 218 12.32 -0.47 -17.42
N ILE A 219 12.04 -0.39 -16.12
CA ILE A 219 10.82 0.23 -15.58
C ILE A 219 10.81 1.74 -15.81
N ASP A 220 11.98 2.37 -15.93
CA ASP A 220 12.11 3.80 -16.27
C ASP A 220 11.91 4.11 -17.75
N GLY A 221 11.55 3.11 -18.57
CA GLY A 221 11.27 3.28 -20.00
C GLY A 221 12.51 3.44 -20.88
N THR A 222 13.72 3.40 -20.30
CA THR A 222 14.94 3.45 -21.12
C THR A 222 15.22 2.08 -21.77
N PRO A 223 15.63 2.04 -23.05
CA PRO A 223 15.99 0.79 -23.69
C PRO A 223 17.13 0.10 -22.94
N SER A 224 17.06 -1.23 -22.85
CA SER A 224 18.16 -2.03 -22.33
C SER A 224 19.36 -1.92 -23.28
N PRO A 225 20.60 -1.83 -22.78
CA PRO A 225 21.79 -2.02 -23.62
C PRO A 225 21.82 -3.44 -24.21
#